data_AF-A0A0J7K1W5-F1
#
_entry.id   AF-A0A0J7K1W5-F1
#
_cell.length_a   1.000
_cell.length_b   1.000
_cell.length_c   1.000
_cell.angle_alpha   90.00
_cell.angle_beta   90.00
_cell.angle_gamma   90.00
#
_symmetry.space_group_name_H-M   'P 1'
#
loop_
_entity.id
_entity.type
_entity.pdbx_description
1 polymer ?
#
loop_
_entity_poly.entity_id
_entity_poly.type
_entity_poly.pdbx_seq_one_letter_code
_entity_poly.pdbx_strand_id
1 'polypeptide(L)'
;MEVARGWKFCEDGSFSLEIIKDIKESETLRMYNEWREFLERPNTPGEWTKMAIVLTLEAWMARDSGSGSMSFHLSQVMTGHGCFANFLRRIGKRMDATCDFCGEEDDVFYTIRECPVWDPQRIRPQRKLELSRDFTLGDVVEAC
;
A
#
# COMPACT_ATOMS: atom_id res chain seq x y z
N MET A 1 16.44 6.35 -36.40
CA MET A 1 17.90 6.19 -36.41
C MET A 1 18.36 6.16 -34.97
N GLU A 2 19.18 5.16 -34.65
CA GLU A 2 19.47 4.64 -33.32
C GLU A 2 20.06 5.67 -32.36
N VAL A 3 19.64 5.57 -31.09
CA VAL A 3 20.39 6.12 -29.97
C VAL A 3 21.23 4.98 -29.40
N ALA A 4 22.45 4.84 -29.91
CA ALA A 4 23.42 3.89 -29.39
C ALA A 4 23.79 4.30 -27.96
N ARG A 5 23.23 3.63 -26.95
CA ARG A 5 23.74 3.70 -25.58
C ARG A 5 24.99 2.81 -25.56
N GLY A 6 26.17 3.41 -25.64
CA GLY A 6 27.45 2.69 -25.61
C GLY A 6 27.71 2.11 -24.22
N TRP A 7 27.74 0.79 -24.11
CA TRP A 7 28.10 0.10 -22.88
C TRP A 7 29.64 0.08 -22.80
N LYS A 8 30.21 0.67 -21.74
CA LYS A 8 31.66 0.61 -21.49
C LYS A 8 31.96 -0.65 -20.67
N PHE A 9 32.58 -1.63 -21.31
CA PHE A 9 33.09 -2.84 -20.65
C PHE A 9 34.44 -2.53 -19.98
N CYS A 10 34.66 -3.01 -18.76
CA CYS A 10 36.01 -3.11 -18.22
C CYS A 10 36.78 -4.21 -19.00
N GLU A 11 38.10 -4.07 -19.15
CA GLU A 11 38.93 -4.98 -19.97
C GLU A 11 38.91 -6.45 -19.49
N ASP A 12 38.45 -6.70 -18.26
CA ASP A 12 38.30 -8.02 -17.65
C ASP A 12 36.89 -8.62 -17.78
N GLY A 13 35.97 -7.94 -18.50
CA GLY A 13 34.58 -8.36 -18.62
C GLY A 13 33.75 -8.12 -17.35
N SER A 14 34.29 -7.44 -16.34
CA SER A 14 33.53 -6.99 -15.18
C SER A 14 32.71 -5.73 -15.53
N PHE A 15 31.56 -5.59 -14.89
CA PHE A 15 30.82 -4.33 -14.91
C PHE A 15 31.37 -3.44 -13.81
N SER A 16 31.65 -2.17 -14.13
CA SER A 16 32.01 -1.22 -13.08
C SER A 16 30.86 -1.12 -12.06
N LEU A 17 31.19 -0.90 -10.78
CA LEU A 17 30.18 -0.70 -9.74
C LEU A 17 29.21 0.44 -10.09
N GLU A 18 29.70 1.44 -10.82
CA GLU A 18 28.92 2.56 -11.34
C GLU A 18 27.90 2.11 -12.38
N ILE A 19 28.28 1.26 -13.35
CA ILE A 19 27.35 0.70 -14.34
C ILE A 19 26.30 -0.19 -13.67
N ILE A 20 26.69 -1.03 -12.71
CA ILE A 20 25.74 -1.87 -11.97
C ILE A 20 24.75 -1.00 -11.20
N LYS A 21 25.23 0.09 -10.58
CA LYS A 21 24.40 1.04 -9.85
C LYS A 21 23.42 1.74 -10.79
N ASP A 22 23.88 2.25 -11.92
CA ASP A 22 23.04 2.93 -12.92
C ASP A 22 21.95 2.01 -13.48
N ILE A 23 22.30 0.75 -13.79
CA ILE A 23 21.34 -0.26 -14.23
C ILE A 23 20.29 -0.48 -13.13
N LYS A 24 20.71 -0.72 -11.88
CA LYS A 24 19.77 -0.94 -10.77
C LYS A 24 18.83 0.24 -10.56
N GLU A 25 19.35 1.47 -10.58
CA GLU A 25 18.54 2.68 -10.41
C GLU A 25 17.53 2.84 -11.56
N SER A 26 17.97 2.64 -12.81
CA SER A 26 17.10 2.75 -13.99
C SER A 26 16.00 1.68 -14.03
N GLU A 27 16.33 0.43 -13.71
CA GLU A 27 15.37 -0.68 -13.67
C GLU A 27 14.40 -0.54 -12.48
N THR A 28 14.88 -0.03 -11.34
CA THR A 28 14.04 0.29 -10.18
C THR A 28 13.03 1.38 -10.52
N LEU A 29 13.46 2.46 -11.18
CA LEU A 29 12.56 3.52 -11.63
C LEU A 29 11.54 3.00 -12.65
N ARG A 30 11.96 2.16 -13.60
CA ARG A 30 11.04 1.54 -14.57
C ARG A 30 9.97 0.71 -13.87
N MET A 31 10.39 -0.15 -12.94
CA MET A 31 9.48 -0.96 -12.12
C MET A 31 8.47 -0.09 -11.37
N TYR A 32 8.90 0.98 -10.70
CA TYR A 32 7.98 1.89 -9.99
C TYR A 32 6.94 2.52 -10.92
N ASN A 33 7.36 2.96 -12.10
CA ASN A 33 6.45 3.57 -13.08
C ASN A 33 5.42 2.56 -13.61
N GLU A 34 5.85 1.34 -13.93
CA GLU A 34 4.95 0.27 -14.39
C GLU A 34 3.92 -0.10 -13.31
N TRP A 35 4.34 -0.20 -12.04
CA TRP A 35 3.43 -0.47 -10.92
C TRP A 35 2.46 0.67 -10.69
N ARG A 36 2.93 1.92 -10.69
CA ARG A 36 2.08 3.09 -10.53
C ARG A 36 1.01 3.14 -11.63
N GLU A 37 1.42 2.97 -12.88
CA GLU A 37 0.49 2.93 -14.02
C GLU A 37 -0.55 1.82 -13.86
N PHE A 38 -0.14 0.62 -13.44
CA PHE A 38 -1.07 -0.50 -13.23
C PHE A 38 -2.07 -0.22 -12.10
N LEU A 39 -1.59 0.27 -10.96
CA LEU A 39 -2.41 0.51 -9.77
C LEU A 39 -3.39 1.69 -9.97
N GLU A 40 -3.00 2.70 -10.74
CA GLU A 40 -3.85 3.87 -11.04
C GLU A 40 -4.96 3.57 -12.06
N ARG A 41 -4.98 2.37 -12.68
CA ARG A 41 -6.04 2.01 -13.63
C ARG A 41 -7.41 2.03 -12.94
N PRO A 42 -8.40 2.76 -13.50
CA PRO A 42 -9.75 2.76 -12.96
C PRO A 42 -10.40 1.39 -13.16
N ASN A 43 -11.40 1.07 -12.32
CA ASN A 43 -12.23 -0.13 -12.44
C ASN A 43 -11.49 -1.48 -12.37
N THR A 44 -10.27 -1.52 -11.82
CA THR A 44 -9.62 -2.80 -11.48
C THR A 44 -9.79 -3.13 -9.99
N PRO A 45 -9.86 -4.42 -9.60
CA PRO A 45 -10.01 -4.82 -8.20
C PRO A 45 -8.90 -4.28 -7.28
N GLY A 46 -9.15 -4.31 -5.97
CA GLY A 46 -8.16 -3.90 -4.97
C GLY A 46 -8.16 -2.41 -4.68
N GLU A 47 -9.33 -1.77 -4.70
CA GLU A 47 -9.49 -0.33 -4.42
C GLU A 47 -8.76 0.09 -3.13
N TRP A 48 -8.94 -0.67 -2.05
CA TRP A 48 -8.26 -0.41 -0.77
C TRP A 48 -6.74 -0.49 -0.89
N THR A 49 -6.23 -1.54 -1.54
CA THR A 49 -4.79 -1.67 -1.82
C THR A 49 -4.24 -0.47 -2.58
N LYS A 50 -4.96 0.00 -3.60
CA LYS A 50 -4.54 1.16 -4.39
C LYS A 50 -4.52 2.43 -3.56
N MET A 51 -5.60 2.70 -2.82
CA MET A 51 -5.68 3.86 -1.93
C MET A 51 -4.56 3.88 -0.88
N ALA A 52 -4.16 2.71 -0.39
CA ALA A 52 -3.10 2.58 0.60
C ALA A 52 -1.70 2.75 0.00
N ILE A 53 -1.42 2.07 -1.11
CA ILE A 53 -0.05 1.90 -1.63
C ILE A 53 0.32 2.96 -2.65
N VAL A 54 -0.58 3.42 -3.53
CA VAL A 54 -0.19 4.28 -4.67
C VAL A 54 0.46 5.59 -4.20
N LEU A 55 -0.02 6.15 -3.09
CA LEU A 55 0.51 7.38 -2.51
C LEU A 55 1.84 7.18 -1.76
N THR A 56 2.15 5.94 -1.37
CA THR A 56 3.32 5.60 -0.54
C THR A 56 4.15 4.49 -1.17
N LEU A 57 4.11 4.33 -2.50
CA LEU A 57 4.63 3.15 -3.21
C LEU A 57 6.14 2.98 -2.98
N GLU A 58 6.89 4.07 -3.05
CA GLU A 58 8.33 4.10 -2.82
C GLU A 58 8.67 3.72 -1.37
N ALA A 59 7.94 4.29 -0.41
CA ALA A 59 8.09 3.96 1.01
C ALA A 59 7.75 2.49 1.28
N TRP A 60 6.68 1.98 0.66
CA TRP A 60 6.24 0.59 0.77
C TRP A 60 7.31 -0.39 0.28
N MET A 61 7.91 -0.10 -0.88
CA MET A 61 8.93 -0.94 -1.52
C MET A 61 10.29 -0.82 -0.84
N ALA A 62 10.58 0.28 -0.15
CA ALA A 62 11.81 0.48 0.62
C ALA A 62 11.80 -0.18 2.01
N ARG A 63 10.68 -0.79 2.43
CA ARG A 63 10.57 -1.48 3.72
C ARG A 63 11.53 -2.67 3.78
N ASP A 64 12.13 -2.85 4.96
CA ASP A 64 12.95 -4.03 5.24
C ASP A 64 12.10 -5.31 5.14
N SER A 65 12.55 -6.29 4.37
CA SER A 65 11.81 -7.53 4.12
C SER A 65 11.65 -8.40 5.38
N GLY A 66 12.48 -8.17 6.41
CA GLY A 66 12.36 -8.81 7.73
C GLY A 66 11.35 -8.15 8.67
N SER A 67 11.18 -6.83 8.57
CA SER A 67 10.28 -6.04 9.43
C SER A 67 8.93 -5.74 8.77
N GLY A 68 8.85 -5.83 7.44
CA GLY A 68 7.72 -5.39 6.61
C GLY A 68 6.71 -6.47 6.22
N SER A 69 6.54 -7.51 7.03
CA SER A 69 5.61 -8.60 6.72
C SER A 69 4.14 -8.16 6.75
N MET A 70 3.33 -8.71 5.86
CA MET A 70 1.89 -8.52 5.86
C MET A 70 1.30 -9.16 7.12
N SER A 71 0.94 -8.35 8.12
CA SER A 71 0.22 -8.85 9.29
C SER A 71 -1.16 -9.39 8.90
N PHE A 72 -1.73 -10.24 9.74
CA PHE A 72 -3.08 -10.78 9.53
C PHE A 72 -4.12 -9.67 9.33
N HIS A 73 -4.10 -8.65 10.19
CA HIS A 73 -5.04 -7.52 10.12
C HIS A 73 -4.73 -6.57 8.95
N LEU A 74 -3.46 -6.34 8.63
CA LEU A 74 -3.10 -5.55 7.45
C LEU A 74 -3.60 -6.24 6.17
N SER A 75 -3.49 -7.56 6.09
CA SER A 75 -4.02 -8.33 4.96
C SER A 75 -5.54 -8.21 4.84
N GLN A 76 -6.26 -8.23 5.96
CA GLN A 76 -7.72 -8.02 5.97
C GLN A 76 -8.08 -6.62 5.47
N VAL A 77 -7.40 -5.60 5.97
CA VAL A 77 -7.57 -4.20 5.55
C VAL A 77 -7.33 -4.03 4.05
N MET A 78 -6.21 -4.54 3.53
CA MET A 78 -5.85 -4.41 2.12
C MET A 78 -6.80 -5.14 1.17
N THR A 79 -7.38 -6.25 1.61
CA THR A 79 -8.32 -7.04 0.81
C THR A 79 -9.78 -6.64 1.04
N GLY A 80 -10.06 -5.85 2.08
CA GLY A 80 -11.41 -5.64 2.60
C GLY A 80 -12.12 -6.94 2.95
N HIS A 81 -11.37 -7.94 3.44
CA HIS A 81 -11.88 -9.25 3.85
C HIS A 81 -11.86 -9.41 5.37
N GLY A 82 -12.33 -10.56 5.85
CA GLY A 82 -12.20 -10.94 7.25
C GLY A 82 -13.36 -10.42 8.09
N CYS A 83 -13.07 -9.46 8.97
CA CYS A 83 -14.02 -8.99 10.00
C CYS A 83 -15.04 -7.96 9.51
N PHE A 84 -14.79 -7.28 8.38
CA PHE A 84 -15.70 -6.25 7.87
C PHE A 84 -17.08 -6.82 7.55
N ALA A 85 -18.15 -6.25 8.11
CA ALA A 85 -19.50 -6.75 7.91
C ALA A 85 -19.90 -6.70 6.42
N ASN A 86 -19.40 -5.74 5.64
CA ASN A 86 -19.58 -5.73 4.20
C ASN A 86 -19.07 -7.00 3.52
N PHE A 87 -17.89 -7.48 3.92
CA PHE A 87 -17.35 -8.74 3.42
C PHE A 87 -18.18 -9.92 3.88
N LEU A 88 -18.53 -9.97 5.17
CA LEU A 88 -19.30 -11.07 5.75
C LEU A 88 -20.69 -11.20 5.10
N ARG A 89 -21.35 -10.08 4.79
CA ARG A 89 -22.59 -10.04 4.01
C ARG A 89 -22.38 -10.60 2.61
N ARG A 90 -21.32 -10.15 1.92
CA ARG A 90 -21.00 -10.60 0.55
C ARG A 90 -20.81 -12.11 0.46
N ILE A 91 -20.27 -12.76 1.50
CA ILE A 91 -20.08 -14.22 1.56
C ILE A 91 -21.23 -14.97 2.25
N GLY A 92 -22.34 -14.30 2.56
CA GLY A 92 -23.52 -14.92 3.17
C GLY A 92 -23.37 -15.32 4.65
N LYS A 93 -22.38 -14.77 5.36
CA LYS A 93 -22.18 -14.98 6.81
C LYS A 93 -22.89 -13.95 7.68
N ARG A 94 -23.40 -12.87 7.09
CA ARG A 94 -24.26 -11.87 7.75
C ARG A 94 -25.42 -11.47 6.84
N MET A 95 -26.50 -10.99 7.46
CA MET A 95 -27.70 -10.51 6.75
C MET A 95 -27.53 -9.08 6.23
N ASP A 96 -26.78 -8.25 6.94
CA ASP A 96 -26.51 -6.86 6.63
C ASP A 96 -25.00 -6.54 6.71
N ALA A 97 -24.66 -5.32 6.33
CA ALA A 97 -23.30 -4.80 6.28
C ALA A 97 -23.02 -3.79 7.40
N THR A 98 -23.85 -3.76 8.43
CA THR A 98 -23.76 -2.75 9.48
C THR A 98 -22.68 -3.10 10.50
N CYS A 99 -22.00 -2.07 10.98
CA CYS A 99 -21.05 -2.15 12.07
C CYS A 99 -21.80 -2.46 13.37
N ASP A 100 -21.37 -3.49 14.10
CA ASP A 100 -21.99 -3.88 15.38
C ASP A 100 -21.94 -2.79 16.45
N PHE A 101 -21.04 -1.82 16.29
CA PHE A 101 -20.78 -0.81 17.31
C PHE A 101 -21.42 0.56 17.02
N CYS A 102 -21.46 0.98 15.76
CA CYS A 102 -21.97 2.30 15.38
C CYS A 102 -23.19 2.26 14.44
N GLY A 103 -23.52 1.09 13.88
CA GLY A 103 -24.69 0.92 13.01
C GLY A 103 -24.51 1.35 11.55
N GLU A 104 -23.45 2.07 11.22
CA GLU A 104 -23.12 2.48 9.84
C GLU A 104 -22.53 1.32 9.03
N GLU A 105 -22.39 1.51 7.71
CA GLU A 105 -21.83 0.49 6.81
C GLU A 105 -20.34 0.19 7.11
N ASP A 106 -20.03 -1.07 7.41
CA ASP A 106 -18.69 -1.50 7.85
C ASP A 106 -17.86 -2.02 6.67
N ASP A 107 -17.32 -1.09 5.89
CA ASP A 107 -16.18 -1.32 5.00
C ASP A 107 -14.84 -0.84 5.59
N VAL A 108 -13.76 -1.10 4.87
CA VAL A 108 -12.40 -0.71 5.27
C VAL A 108 -12.27 0.80 5.48
N PHE A 109 -12.81 1.59 4.55
CA PHE A 109 -12.66 3.04 4.58
C PHE A 109 -13.38 3.63 5.79
N TYR A 110 -14.65 3.26 5.97
CA TYR A 110 -15.46 3.70 7.09
C TYR A 110 -14.83 3.25 8.41
N THR A 111 -14.47 1.97 8.55
CA THR A 111 -13.89 1.47 9.81
C THR A 111 -12.57 2.16 10.16
N ILE A 112 -11.68 2.37 9.18
CA ILE A 112 -10.39 3.03 9.43
C ILE A 112 -10.56 4.53 9.67
N ARG A 113 -11.43 5.24 8.97
CA ARG A 113 -11.48 6.71 8.99
C ARG A 113 -12.60 7.34 9.81
N GLU A 114 -13.77 6.71 9.86
CA GLU A 114 -15.02 7.35 10.31
C GLU A 114 -15.55 6.72 11.60
N CYS A 115 -15.46 5.38 11.72
CA CYS A 115 -16.11 4.66 12.80
C CYS A 115 -15.59 5.12 14.19
N PRO A 116 -16.43 5.71 15.05
CA PRO A 116 -15.99 6.41 16.26
C PRO A 116 -15.35 5.48 17.31
N VAL A 117 -15.66 4.19 17.22
CA VAL A 117 -15.09 3.15 18.10
C VAL A 117 -13.57 3.06 17.96
N TRP A 118 -13.05 3.41 16.78
CA TRP A 118 -11.62 3.35 16.46
C TRP A 118 -10.91 4.70 16.57
N ASP A 119 -11.59 5.75 17.08
CA ASP A 119 -10.96 7.06 17.32
C ASP A 119 -9.68 6.96 18.16
N PRO A 120 -9.63 6.22 19.27
CA PRO A 120 -8.39 6.11 20.05
C PRO A 120 -7.22 5.53 19.23
N GLN A 121 -7.52 4.56 18.36
CA GLN A 121 -6.56 3.87 17.50
C GLN A 121 -6.17 4.70 16.28
N ARG A 122 -6.95 5.72 15.88
CA ARG A 122 -6.55 6.74 14.90
C ARG A 122 -5.74 7.87 15.52
N ILE A 123 -6.21 8.43 16.63
CA ILE A 123 -5.62 9.62 17.25
C ILE A 123 -4.21 9.32 17.77
N ARG A 124 -3.98 8.13 18.32
CA ARG A 124 -2.66 7.74 18.83
C ARG A 124 -1.57 7.76 17.74
N PRO A 125 -1.70 7.05 16.60
CA PRO A 125 -0.72 7.13 15.53
C PRO A 125 -0.70 8.49 14.85
N GLN A 126 -1.85 9.17 14.68
CA GLN A 126 -1.89 10.53 14.12
C GLN A 126 -1.00 11.50 14.90
N ARG A 127 -1.03 11.45 16.24
CA ARG A 127 -0.13 12.25 17.09
C ARG A 127 1.31 11.79 17.01
N LYS A 128 1.58 10.49 16.96
CA LYS A 128 2.93 9.93 16.86
C LYS A 128 3.61 10.29 15.54
N LEU A 129 2.84 10.35 14.46
CA LEU A 129 3.27 10.71 13.11
C LEU A 129 3.18 12.23 12.85
N GLU A 130 2.77 13.02 13.84
CA GLU A 130 2.63 14.48 13.75
C GLU A 130 1.79 14.94 12.54
N LEU A 131 0.74 14.17 12.19
CA LEU A 131 -0.08 14.46 11.02
C LEU A 131 -0.96 15.68 11.26
N SER A 132 -0.86 16.68 10.38
CA SER A 132 -1.76 17.85 10.34
C SER A 132 -3.08 17.58 9.61
N ARG A 133 -3.22 16.38 9.04
CA ARG A 133 -4.39 15.89 8.30
C ARG A 133 -5.01 14.69 9.01
N ASP A 134 -6.19 14.29 8.57
CA ASP A 134 -6.84 13.08 9.05
C ASP A 134 -6.01 11.84 8.76
N PHE A 135 -6.17 10.84 9.62
CA PHE A 135 -5.59 9.52 9.45
C PHE A 135 -6.24 8.80 8.27
N THR A 136 -5.41 8.18 7.44
CA THR A 136 -5.78 7.52 6.19
C THR A 136 -5.26 6.09 6.15
N LEU A 137 -5.69 5.35 5.12
CA LEU A 137 -5.24 3.99 4.89
C LEU A 137 -3.72 3.90 4.62
N GLY A 138 -3.12 4.93 4.01
CA GLY A 138 -1.66 5.00 3.81
C GLY A 138 -0.89 5.06 5.14
N ASP A 139 -1.45 5.73 6.15
CA ASP A 139 -0.81 5.83 7.48
C ASP A 139 -0.86 4.49 8.23
N VAL A 140 -1.85 3.63 7.94
CA VAL A 140 -1.89 2.25 8.45
C VAL A 140 -0.70 1.45 7.91
N VAL A 141 -0.39 1.64 6.63
CA VAL A 141 0.73 0.99 5.95
C VAL A 141 2.07 1.47 6.51
N GLU A 142 2.23 2.78 6.76
CA GLU A 142 3.45 3.34 7.34
C GLU A 142 3.68 2.94 8.80
N ALA A 143 2.60 2.66 9.55
CA ALA A 143 2.67 2.28 10.95
C ALA A 143 2.97 0.78 11.20
N CYS A 144 3.01 -0.06 10.16
CA CYS A 144 3.16 -1.53 10.23
C CYS A 144 4.48 -2.05 9.64
#